data_AF-A0A7J9VQC0-F1
#
_entry.id   AF-A0A7J9VQC0-F1
#
_cell.length_a   1.000
_cell.length_b   1.000
_cell.length_c   1.000
_cell.angle_alpha   90.00
_cell.angle_beta   90.00
_cell.angle_gamma   90.00
#
_symmetry.space_group_name_H-M   'P 1'
#
loop_
_entity.id
_entity.type
_entity.pdbx_description
1 polymer ?
#
loop_
_entity_poly.entity_id
_entity_poly.type
_entity_poly.pdbx_seq_one_letter_code
_entity_poly.pdbx_strand_id
1 'polypeptide(L)'
;MRDRGATASARTVAGDYEVFFNRDVSECDFVATLGNPGAGNPDPGFIVVAARVGQPNGVFVATSNTAGASTDRSFHLQSGVLIRAEGTAG
;
A
#
# COMPACT_ATOMS: atom_id res chain seq x y z
N MET A 1 -18.90 -10.32 5.94
CA MET A 1 -17.77 -9.44 6.25
C MET A 1 -16.52 -10.11 5.71
N ARG A 2 -15.79 -9.50 4.77
CA ARG A 2 -14.61 -10.13 4.17
C ARG A 2 -13.39 -9.52 4.85
N ASP A 3 -12.91 -10.19 5.90
CA ASP A 3 -11.58 -10.00 6.47
C ASP A 3 -10.55 -10.09 5.33
N ARG A 4 -10.13 -8.94 4.79
CA ARG A 4 -9.16 -8.85 3.70
C ARG A 4 -7.72 -9.03 4.20
N GLY A 5 -7.48 -9.99 5.10
CA GLY A 5 -6.16 -10.50 5.48
C GLY A 5 -5.19 -9.54 6.19
N ALA A 6 -5.38 -8.22 6.12
CA ALA A 6 -4.57 -7.25 6.82
C ALA A 6 -4.77 -7.43 8.33
N THR A 7 -3.72 -7.88 9.01
CA THR A 7 -3.75 -8.28 10.43
C THR A 7 -3.18 -7.19 11.33
N ALA A 8 -2.33 -6.31 10.79
CA ALA A 8 -1.81 -5.14 11.47
C ALA A 8 -1.37 -4.07 10.47
N SER A 9 -1.53 -2.81 10.85
CA SER A 9 -0.82 -1.69 10.22
C SER A 9 -0.04 -0.94 11.30
N ALA A 10 1.25 -0.70 11.04
CA ALA A 10 2.13 0.05 11.93
C ALA A 10 2.66 1.28 11.17
N ARG A 11 2.66 2.42 11.84
CA ARG A 11 3.36 3.62 11.35
C ARG A 11 4.81 3.51 11.78
N THR A 12 5.72 3.48 10.81
CA THR A 12 7.17 3.38 11.07
C THR A 12 7.77 4.76 11.27
N VAL A 13 7.41 5.71 10.40
CA VAL A 13 7.75 7.14 10.51
C VAL A 13 6.64 7.97 9.85
N ALA A 14 6.69 9.31 9.90
CA ALA A 14 5.70 10.15 9.23
C ALA A 14 5.61 9.85 7.73
N GLY A 15 4.43 9.46 7.27
CA GLY A 15 4.17 9.08 5.88
C GLY A 15 4.54 7.64 5.52
N ASP A 16 5.24 6.88 6.38
CA ASP A 16 5.64 5.51 6.08
C ASP A 16 4.93 4.50 6.97
N TYR A 17 4.33 3.51 6.34
CA TYR A 17 3.45 2.53 6.95
C TYR A 17 3.82 1.11 6.50
N GLU A 18 3.70 0.18 7.43
CA GLU A 18 3.86 -1.25 7.16
C GLU A 18 2.52 -1.94 7.42
N VAL A 19 2.03 -2.66 6.41
CA VAL A 19 0.83 -3.46 6.51
C VAL A 19 1.21 -4.93 6.46
N PHE A 20 0.86 -5.67 7.50
CA PHE A 20 1.12 -7.10 7.58
C PHE A 20 -0.15 -7.88 7.31
N PHE A 21 0.00 -8.97 6.57
CA PHE A 21 -1.05 -9.92 6.25
C PHE A 21 -0.83 -11.24 6.99
N ASN A 22 -1.90 -12.01 7.15
CA ASN A 22 -1.86 -13.33 7.78
C ASN A 22 -1.43 -14.46 6.80
N ARG A 23 -1.01 -14.09 5.59
CA ARG A 23 -0.57 -14.99 4.52
C ARG A 23 0.61 -14.38 3.78
N ASP A 24 1.33 -15.22 3.05
CA ASP A 24 2.31 -14.76 2.06
C ASP A 24 1.59 -13.94 0.99
N VAL A 25 2.08 -12.73 0.75
CA VAL A 25 1.59 -11.80 -0.27
C VAL A 25 2.69 -11.39 -1.25
N SER A 26 3.84 -12.04 -1.23
CA SER A 26 5.01 -11.67 -2.06
C SER A 26 4.69 -11.68 -3.56
N GLU A 27 3.77 -12.54 -3.98
CA GLU A 27 3.29 -12.67 -5.36
C GLU A 27 1.93 -12.00 -5.61
N CYS A 28 1.46 -11.18 -4.67
CA CYS A 28 0.24 -10.40 -4.85
C CYS A 28 0.54 -9.08 -5.57
N ASP A 29 -0.46 -8.59 -6.30
CA ASP A 29 -0.50 -7.22 -6.78
C ASP A 29 -0.96 -6.31 -5.64
N PHE A 30 -0.39 -5.10 -5.59
CA PHE A 30 -0.73 -4.11 -4.57
C PHE A 30 -1.13 -2.81 -5.22
N VAL A 31 -2.36 -2.39 -4.97
CA VAL A 31 -2.87 -1.08 -5.36
C VAL A 31 -3.20 -0.31 -4.09
N ALA A 32 -2.62 0.88 -3.97
CA ALA A 32 -2.92 1.80 -2.90
C ALA A 32 -3.40 3.14 -3.45
N THR A 33 -4.40 3.73 -2.81
CA THR A 33 -4.90 5.07 -3.14
C THR A 33 -4.93 5.93 -1.89
N LEU A 34 -4.64 7.23 -2.06
CA LEU A 34 -4.87 8.21 -1.01
C LEU A 34 -6.38 8.33 -0.76
N GLY A 35 -6.78 8.21 0.49
CA GLY A 35 -8.16 8.34 0.95
C GLY A 35 -8.37 9.64 1.73
N ASN A 36 -9.63 10.06 1.83
CA ASN A 36 -10.03 11.14 2.73
C ASN A 36 -10.87 10.54 3.88
N PRO A 37 -10.46 10.69 5.15
CA PRO A 37 -11.28 10.26 6.27
C PRO A 37 -12.46 11.21 6.56
N GLY A 38 -12.48 12.41 5.97
CA GLY A 38 -13.50 13.44 6.16
C GLY A 38 -14.32 13.77 4.91
N ALA A 39 -15.22 14.76 5.05
CA ALA A 39 -15.96 15.34 3.93
C ALA A 39 -15.14 16.47 3.29
N GLY A 40 -14.85 16.38 1.98
CA GLY A 40 -14.12 17.39 1.22
C GLY A 40 -13.18 16.80 0.17
N ASN A 41 -12.52 17.66 -0.61
CA ASN A 41 -11.43 17.22 -1.49
C ASN A 41 -10.21 16.85 -0.62
N PRO A 42 -9.67 15.63 -0.74
CA PRO A 42 -8.38 15.35 -0.14
C PRO A 42 -7.32 16.25 -0.76
N ASP A 43 -6.37 16.71 0.05
CA ASP A 43 -5.16 17.31 -0.49
C ASP A 43 -4.52 16.31 -1.47
N PRO A 44 -4.08 16.76 -2.66
CA PRO A 44 -3.36 15.88 -3.56
C PRO A 44 -2.03 15.45 -2.94
N GLY A 45 -1.50 14.34 -3.45
CA GLY A 45 -0.24 13.78 -2.98
C GLY A 45 0.13 12.54 -3.77
N PHE A 46 1.20 11.91 -3.34
CA PHE A 46 1.69 10.67 -3.91
C PHE A 46 1.57 9.54 -2.91
N ILE A 47 1.33 8.34 -3.42
CA ILE A 47 1.36 7.11 -2.65
C ILE A 47 2.20 6.09 -3.40
N VAL A 48 3.09 5.42 -2.67
CA VAL A 48 3.93 4.35 -3.18
C VAL A 48 3.60 3.10 -2.36
N VAL A 49 3.45 1.97 -3.05
CA VAL A 49 3.21 0.68 -2.44
C VAL A 49 4.19 -0.35 -2.99
N ALA A 50 4.77 -1.16 -2.13
CA ALA A 50 5.70 -2.20 -2.51
C ALA A 50 5.64 -3.39 -1.55
N ALA A 51 6.00 -4.58 -2.02
CA ALA A 51 6.28 -5.70 -1.14
C ALA A 51 7.44 -5.35 -0.20
N ARG A 52 7.35 -5.78 1.06
CA ARG A 52 8.40 -5.52 2.03
C ARG A 52 9.54 -6.52 1.87
N VAL A 53 10.75 -6.02 1.61
CA VAL A 53 11.94 -6.85 1.43
C VAL A 53 12.20 -7.70 2.69
N GLY A 54 12.45 -9.00 2.50
CA GLY A 54 12.70 -9.93 3.59
C GLY A 54 11.47 -10.29 4.44
N GLN A 55 10.28 -9.74 4.13
CA GLN A 55 9.05 -10.03 4.85
C GLN A 55 7.92 -10.41 3.89
N PRO A 56 7.73 -11.71 3.61
CA PRO A 56 6.81 -12.17 2.57
C PRO A 56 5.33 -11.85 2.85
N ASN A 57 4.99 -11.58 4.10
CA ASN A 57 3.65 -11.19 4.52
C ASN A 57 3.51 -9.67 4.75
N GLY A 58 4.51 -8.87 4.36
CA GLY A 58 4.56 -7.44 4.61
C GLY A 58 4.44 -6.60 3.34
N VAL A 59 3.74 -5.48 3.45
CA VAL A 59 3.62 -4.45 2.41
C VAL A 59 4.05 -3.12 2.99
N PHE A 60 4.91 -2.43 2.27
CA PHE A 60 5.34 -1.08 2.58
C PHE A 60 4.47 -0.07 1.82
N VAL A 61 4.00 0.94 2.53
CA VAL A 61 3.20 2.05 1.98
C VAL A 61 3.83 3.36 2.42
N ALA A 62 4.19 4.20 1.45
CA ALA A 62 4.68 5.55 1.70
C ALA A 62 3.72 6.58 1.12
N THR A 63 3.43 7.64 1.87
CA THR A 63 2.57 8.75 1.47
C THR A 63 3.33 10.07 1.57
N SER A 64 3.24 10.86 0.51
CA SER A 64 3.91 12.17 0.41
C SER A 64 2.96 13.24 -0.10
N ASN A 65 3.25 14.49 0.23
CA ASN A 65 2.54 15.63 -0.34
C ASN A 65 2.99 15.94 -1.78
N THR A 66 2.39 16.93 -2.42
CA THR A 66 2.75 17.35 -3.79
C THR A 66 4.15 17.95 -3.91
N ALA A 67 4.79 18.33 -2.80
CA ALA A 67 6.18 18.75 -2.74
C ALA A 67 7.17 17.59 -2.52
N GLY A 68 6.68 16.34 -2.45
CA GLY A 68 7.49 15.15 -2.24
C GLY A 68 7.89 14.89 -0.78
N ALA A 69 7.41 15.69 0.19
CA ALA A 69 7.71 15.45 1.60
C ALA A 69 6.79 14.36 2.17
N SER A 70 7.36 13.40 2.90
CA SER A 70 6.61 12.35 3.59
C SER A 70 5.63 12.98 4.57
N THR A 71 4.35 12.63 4.45
CA THR A 71 3.27 13.20 5.24
C THR A 71 2.24 12.13 5.51
N ASP A 72 1.81 12.02 6.75
CA ASP A 72 0.76 11.07 7.13
C ASP A 72 -0.56 11.41 6.43
N ARG A 73 -1.04 10.45 5.63
CA ARG A 73 -2.29 10.57 4.90
C ARG A 73 -3.06 9.28 5.03
N SER A 74 -4.39 9.38 5.08
CA SER A 74 -5.22 8.19 5.02
C SER A 74 -5.09 7.54 3.65
N PHE A 75 -5.11 6.22 3.60
CA PHE A 75 -5.01 5.46 2.37
C PHE A 75 -5.88 4.21 2.42
N HIS A 76 -6.25 3.72 1.24
CA HIS A 76 -6.85 2.41 1.05
C HIS A 76 -5.86 1.51 0.35
N LEU A 77 -5.63 0.32 0.90
CA LEU A 77 -4.79 -0.70 0.30
C LEU A 77 -5.66 -1.86 -0.18
N GLN A 78 -5.39 -2.34 -1.40
CA GLN A 78 -6.02 -3.50 -2.00
C GLN A 78 -4.92 -4.47 -2.45
N SER A 79 -5.00 -5.70 -1.95
CA SER A 79 -4.16 -6.81 -2.39
C SER A 79 -4.95 -7.69 -3.36
N GLY A 80 -4.42 -7.92 -4.56
CA GLY A 80 -4.98 -8.80 -5.59
C GLY A 80 -4.04 -9.94 -5.94
N VAL A 81 -4.53 -10.90 -6.74
CA VAL A 81 -3.63 -11.87 -7.39
C VAL A 81 -2.89 -11.16 -8.52
N LEU A 82 -1.55 -11.22 -8.51
CA LEU A 82 -0.78 -10.70 -9.63
C LEU A 82 -0.88 -11.69 -10.78
N ILE A 83 -1.62 -11.33 -11.83
CA ILE A 83 -1.55 -12.05 -13.09
C ILE A 83 -0.44 -11.41 -13.91
N ARG A 84 0.74 -12.03 -13.91
CA ARG A 84 1.84 -11.63 -14.79
C ARG A 84 1.44 -11.98 -16.22
N ALA A 85 1.22 -10.97 -17.06
CA ALA A 85 1.16 -11.20 -18.49
C ALA A 85 2.57 -11.57 -18.95
N GLU A 86 2.78 -12.84 -19.32
CA GLU A 86 4.02 -13.32 -19.92
C GLU A 86 4.22 -12.59 -21.26
N GLY A 87 4.96 -11.48 -21.25
CA GLY A 87 5.40 -10.82 -22.46
C GLY A 87 6.58 -11.59 -23.05
N THR A 88 6.31 -12.56 -23.93
CA THR A 88 7.35 -13.14 -24.79
C THR A 88 7.80 -12.04 -25.76
N ALA A 89 8.86 -11.32 -25.40
CA ALA A 89 9.60 -10.52 -26.37
C ALA A 89 10.30 -11.49 -27.33
N GLY A 90 9.82 -11.53 -28.58
CA GLY A 90 10.49 -12.20 -29.69
C GLY A 90 11.64 -11.39 -30.27
#